data_AF-A0A6N2LQL3-F1
#
_entry.id   AF-A0A6N2LQL3-F1
#
_cell.length_a   1.000
_cell.length_b   1.000
_cell.length_c   1.000
_cell.angle_alpha   90.00
_cell.angle_beta   90.00
_cell.angle_gamma   90.00
#
_symmetry.space_group_name_H-M   'P 1'
#
loop_
_entity.id
_entity.type
_entity.pdbx_description
1 polymer ?
#
loop_
_entity_poly.entity_id
_entity_poly.type
_entity_poly.pdbx_seq_one_letter_code
_entity_poly.pdbx_strand_id
1 'polypeptide(L)'
;MRFQRSLALVLPRMRNKFQSQASRYFSSLLESEQRSSFGIAFDIDGVILRGRDPIGGSPQAVRRLLKDSGNLNVPFLFLTNGGGVPESKRANELSEQLGVKILPSQVLQGHSPFKSLLKRYENQLIIAAGKGEPAVVMSEYGFKKVVSIDEYASLFENIDPLSEYKKLCFLPIDLEWVLSELLWKVFSIEFTIIL
;
A
#
# COMPACT_ATOMS: atom_id res chain seq x y z
N MET A 1 18.31 -30.29 56.49
CA MET A 1 17.20 -29.34 56.26
C MET A 1 17.13 -29.05 54.77
N ARG A 2 15.92 -29.21 54.20
CA ARG A 2 15.31 -28.62 52.98
C ARG A 2 16.24 -28.02 51.90
N PHE A 3 16.22 -28.59 50.68
CA PHE A 3 15.52 -28.06 49.48
C PHE A 3 15.93 -26.61 49.14
N GLN A 4 16.43 -26.27 47.95
CA GLN A 4 15.72 -26.37 46.67
C GLN A 4 16.69 -26.46 45.48
N ARG A 5 16.34 -27.30 44.50
CA ARG A 5 16.90 -27.32 43.15
C ARG A 5 16.33 -26.14 42.36
N SER A 6 17.18 -25.28 41.81
CA SER A 6 16.76 -24.26 40.86
C SER A 6 16.43 -24.92 39.52
N LEU A 7 15.14 -25.01 39.20
CA LEU A 7 14.63 -25.42 37.90
C LEU A 7 14.88 -24.26 36.92
N ALA A 8 15.86 -24.38 36.04
CA ALA A 8 15.97 -23.51 34.87
C ALA A 8 14.89 -23.94 33.86
N LEU A 9 13.79 -23.19 33.80
CA LEU A 9 12.76 -23.32 32.77
C LEU A 9 13.37 -22.94 31.41
N VAL A 10 13.70 -23.94 30.61
CA VAL A 10 14.05 -23.79 29.19
C VAL A 10 12.76 -23.40 28.45
N LEU A 11 12.62 -22.12 28.12
CA LEU A 11 11.52 -21.63 27.28
C LEU A 11 11.67 -22.20 25.86
N PRO A 12 10.61 -22.77 25.26
CA PRO A 12 10.67 -23.24 23.89
C PRO A 12 10.82 -22.06 22.93
N ARG A 13 11.86 -22.11 22.10
CA ARG A 13 12.07 -21.24 20.95
C ARG A 13 10.90 -21.40 19.97
N MET A 14 9.94 -20.47 20.04
CA MET A 14 8.81 -20.37 19.12
C MET A 14 9.32 -20.10 17.70
N ARG A 15 9.50 -21.18 16.94
CA ARG A 15 9.76 -21.14 15.50
C ARG A 15 8.42 -20.88 14.81
N ASN A 16 8.15 -19.64 14.44
CA ASN A 16 6.99 -19.28 13.62
C ASN A 16 7.06 -20.04 12.27
N LYS A 17 6.38 -21.18 12.21
CA LYS A 17 5.99 -21.82 10.95
C LYS A 17 4.81 -21.03 10.41
N PHE A 18 5.08 -20.00 9.61
CA PHE A 18 4.10 -19.53 8.63
C PHE A 18 3.90 -20.68 7.63
N GLN A 19 2.97 -21.59 7.95
CA GLN A 19 2.52 -22.60 7.02
C GLN A 19 1.66 -21.90 5.96
N SER A 20 2.18 -21.89 4.74
CA SER A 20 1.51 -21.59 3.49
C SER A 20 0.31 -22.52 3.27
N GLN A 21 -0.79 -22.31 3.99
CA GLN A 21 -2.03 -23.06 3.77
C GLN A 21 -2.83 -22.55 2.56
N ALA A 22 -2.54 -21.37 2.03
CA ALA A 22 -3.20 -20.85 0.83
C ALA A 22 -2.69 -21.44 -0.50
N SER A 23 -1.53 -22.11 -0.51
CA SER A 23 -0.90 -22.53 -1.78
C SER A 23 -1.36 -23.91 -2.28
N ARG A 24 -1.87 -24.79 -1.40
CA ARG A 24 -2.14 -26.19 -1.77
C ARG A 24 -3.59 -26.50 -2.16
N TYR A 25 -4.57 -25.71 -1.73
CA TYR A 25 -5.98 -25.99 -2.05
C TYR A 25 -6.42 -25.56 -3.45
N PHE A 26 -5.66 -24.70 -4.14
CA PHE A 26 -6.02 -24.23 -5.48
C PHE A 26 -5.49 -25.12 -6.62
N SER A 27 -4.66 -26.13 -6.31
CA SER A 27 -3.88 -26.87 -7.31
C SER A 27 -4.50 -28.21 -7.75
N SER A 28 -5.58 -28.68 -7.11
CA SER A 28 -6.06 -30.07 -7.34
C SER A 28 -7.37 -30.19 -8.13
N LEU A 29 -7.96 -29.09 -8.64
CA LEU A 29 -9.28 -29.15 -9.31
C LEU A 29 -9.33 -28.51 -10.71
N LEU A 30 -8.19 -28.18 -11.33
CA LEU A 30 -8.16 -27.70 -12.70
C LEU A 30 -7.06 -28.44 -13.47
N GLU A 31 -7.48 -29.41 -14.27
CA GLU A 31 -6.65 -30.08 -15.26
C GLU A 31 -6.04 -29.08 -16.24
N SER A 32 -4.70 -29.16 -16.36
CA SER A 32 -3.81 -28.72 -17.44
C SER A 32 -4.26 -27.55 -18.35
N GLU A 33 -4.28 -26.33 -17.81
CA GLU A 33 -3.65 -25.24 -18.57
C GLU A 33 -2.16 -25.23 -18.19
N GLN A 34 -1.28 -25.26 -19.19
CA GLN A 34 0.17 -25.23 -19.03
C GLN A 34 0.59 -23.88 -18.41
N ARG A 35 0.45 -23.75 -17.09
CA ARG A 35 0.84 -22.54 -16.34
C ARG A 35 2.35 -22.45 -16.34
N SER A 36 2.88 -21.24 -16.57
CA SER A 36 4.32 -21.00 -16.46
C SER A 36 4.82 -21.35 -15.05
N SER A 37 6.01 -21.93 -14.96
CA SER A 37 6.66 -22.28 -13.69
C SER A 37 7.26 -21.07 -12.96
N PHE A 38 7.17 -19.88 -13.55
CA PHE A 38 7.74 -18.64 -13.05
C PHE A 38 6.76 -17.48 -13.25
N GLY A 39 7.04 -16.37 -12.56
CA GLY A 39 6.38 -15.08 -12.76
C GLY A 39 7.39 -13.92 -12.76
N ILE A 40 6.94 -12.74 -13.17
CA ILE A 40 7.79 -11.55 -13.35
C ILE A 40 7.26 -10.40 -12.50
N ALA A 41 8.14 -9.72 -11.78
CA ALA A 41 7.85 -8.43 -11.15
C ALA A 41 8.61 -7.34 -11.90
N PHE A 42 7.88 -6.36 -12.44
CA PHE A 42 8.46 -5.22 -13.14
C PHE A 42 8.57 -4.03 -12.21
N ASP A 43 9.78 -3.47 -12.10
CA ASP A 43 9.87 -2.06 -11.71
C ASP A 43 9.17 -1.18 -12.76
N ILE A 44 8.71 0.00 -12.38
CA ILE A 44 8.01 0.91 -13.27
C ILE A 44 8.97 1.97 -13.80
N ASP A 45 9.56 2.74 -12.89
CA ASP A 45 10.29 3.95 -13.22
C ASP A 45 11.70 3.62 -13.71
N GLY A 46 11.98 3.89 -14.98
CA GLY A 46 13.25 3.53 -15.62
C GLY A 46 13.27 2.14 -16.23
N VAL A 47 12.22 1.33 -16.05
CA VAL A 47 12.08 0.00 -16.67
C VAL A 47 10.92 -0.04 -17.66
N ILE A 48 9.70 0.23 -17.20
CA ILE A 48 8.50 0.24 -18.05
C ILE A 48 8.23 1.64 -18.59
N LEU A 49 8.41 2.67 -17.78
CA LEU A 49 8.11 4.06 -18.09
C LEU A 49 9.28 5.00 -17.76
N ARG A 50 9.40 6.09 -18.52
CA ARG A 50 10.19 7.28 -18.16
C ARG A 50 9.22 8.46 -18.09
N GLY A 51 8.85 8.86 -16.88
CA GLY A 51 7.79 9.85 -16.69
C GLY A 51 6.44 9.26 -17.14
N ARG A 52 5.84 9.82 -18.20
CA ARG A 52 4.57 9.32 -18.76
C ARG A 52 4.74 8.42 -19.98
N ASP A 53 5.96 8.33 -20.51
CA ASP A 53 6.21 7.66 -21.79
C ASP A 53 6.73 6.23 -21.58
N PRO A 54 6.20 5.23 -22.31
CA PRO A 54 6.77 3.89 -22.30
C PRO A 54 8.22 3.87 -22.79
N ILE A 55 9.08 3.12 -22.09
CA ILE A 55 10.49 2.97 -22.49
C ILE A 55 10.63 1.89 -23.55
N GLY A 56 11.14 2.29 -24.72
CA GLY A 56 11.53 1.37 -25.79
C GLY A 56 10.41 0.39 -26.16
N GLY A 57 10.70 -0.91 -26.05
CA GLY A 57 9.76 -2.00 -26.37
C GLY A 57 8.88 -2.47 -25.21
N SER A 58 8.76 -1.71 -24.11
CA SER A 58 8.04 -2.15 -22.91
C SER A 58 6.58 -2.55 -23.18
N PRO A 59 5.79 -1.84 -24.02
CA PRO A 59 4.42 -2.27 -24.33
C PRO A 59 4.39 -3.63 -25.05
N GLN A 60 5.31 -3.86 -25.99
CA GLN A 60 5.41 -5.12 -26.73
C GLN A 60 5.88 -6.26 -25.82
N ALA A 61 6.78 -5.99 -24.88
CA ALA A 61 7.25 -6.98 -23.91
C ALA A 61 6.10 -7.44 -23.00
N VAL A 62 5.31 -6.51 -22.45
CA VAL A 62 4.15 -6.84 -21.62
C VAL A 62 3.09 -7.59 -22.43
N ARG A 63 2.81 -7.18 -23.68
CA ARG A 63 1.88 -7.89 -24.57
C ARG A 63 2.25 -9.36 -24.79
N ARG A 64 3.54 -9.69 -24.88
CA ARG A 64 4.01 -11.10 -25.03
C ARG A 64 3.74 -11.98 -23.81
N LEU A 65 3.46 -11.39 -22.66
CA LEU A 65 3.09 -12.13 -21.44
C LEU A 65 1.58 -12.40 -21.36
N LEU A 66 0.80 -11.94 -22.34
CA LEU A 66 -0.62 -12.17 -22.46
C LEU A 66 -0.90 -13.19 -23.58
N LYS A 67 -1.94 -13.99 -23.41
CA LYS A 67 -2.54 -14.80 -24.47
C LYS A 67 -3.42 -13.90 -25.34
N ASP A 68 -3.78 -14.37 -26.53
CA ASP A 68 -4.71 -13.66 -27.44
C ASP A 68 -6.09 -13.42 -26.80
N SER A 69 -6.48 -14.26 -25.84
CA SER A 69 -7.71 -14.08 -25.04
C SER A 69 -7.63 -12.96 -23.99
N GLY A 70 -6.47 -12.32 -23.81
CA GLY A 70 -6.21 -11.34 -22.77
C GLY A 70 -5.88 -11.96 -21.40
N ASN A 71 -5.96 -13.27 -21.26
CA ASN A 71 -5.52 -13.98 -20.06
C ASN A 71 -3.99 -13.98 -19.95
N LEU A 72 -3.46 -14.07 -18.73
CA LEU A 72 -2.01 -14.15 -18.51
C LEU A 72 -1.44 -15.44 -19.11
N ASN A 73 -0.44 -15.32 -19.97
CA ASN A 73 0.39 -16.43 -20.41
C ASN A 73 1.50 -16.71 -19.38
N VAL A 74 2.11 -15.64 -18.87
CA VAL A 74 3.07 -15.65 -17.77
C VAL A 74 2.54 -14.70 -16.69
N PRO A 75 2.39 -15.12 -15.41
CA PRO A 75 2.00 -14.23 -14.33
C PRO A 75 3.00 -13.09 -14.17
N PHE A 76 2.49 -11.86 -14.11
CA PHE A 76 3.32 -10.69 -13.83
C PHE A 76 2.59 -9.65 -12.98
N LEU A 77 3.38 -8.83 -12.30
CA LEU A 77 2.93 -7.65 -11.56
C LEU A 77 3.92 -6.50 -11.77
N PHE A 78 3.47 -5.29 -11.45
CA PHE A 78 4.27 -4.09 -11.34
C PHE A 78 4.54 -3.82 -9.86
N LEU A 79 5.81 -3.59 -9.51
CA LEU A 79 6.28 -3.32 -8.17
C LEU A 79 7.12 -2.05 -8.19
N THR A 80 6.65 -0.98 -7.56
CA THR A 80 7.38 0.30 -7.48
C THR A 80 7.44 0.80 -6.06
N ASN A 81 8.53 1.49 -5.72
CA ASN A 81 8.63 2.27 -4.47
C ASN A 81 7.82 3.57 -4.55
N GLY A 82 7.47 4.01 -5.76
CA GLY A 82 6.58 5.14 -6.00
C GLY A 82 5.15 4.87 -5.52
N GLY A 83 4.32 5.90 -5.59
CA GLY A 83 2.98 5.83 -5.04
C GLY A 83 2.26 7.16 -5.03
N GLY A 84 1.27 7.27 -4.16
CA GLY A 84 0.53 8.49 -3.91
C GLY A 84 -0.86 8.52 -4.54
N VAL A 85 -1.28 7.46 -5.22
CA VAL A 85 -2.65 7.29 -5.73
C VAL A 85 -3.08 5.85 -5.50
N PRO A 86 -4.39 5.56 -5.47
CA PRO A 86 -4.88 4.19 -5.38
C PRO A 86 -4.29 3.26 -6.45
N GLU A 87 -4.09 1.98 -6.12
CA GLU A 87 -3.59 0.99 -7.11
C GLU A 87 -4.53 0.86 -8.31
N SER A 88 -5.84 1.11 -8.11
CA SER A 88 -6.83 1.13 -9.17
C SER A 88 -6.58 2.22 -10.19
N LYS A 89 -6.32 3.45 -9.72
CA LYS A 89 -5.97 4.60 -10.56
C LYS A 89 -4.65 4.35 -11.28
N ARG A 90 -3.65 3.83 -10.57
CA ARG A 90 -2.35 3.51 -11.18
C ARG A 90 -2.44 2.41 -12.24
N ALA A 91 -3.24 1.37 -12.00
CA ALA A 91 -3.48 0.30 -12.97
C ALA A 91 -4.16 0.81 -14.24
N ASN A 92 -5.12 1.74 -14.11
CA ASN A 92 -5.77 2.36 -15.27
C ASN A 92 -4.77 3.19 -16.09
N GLU A 93 -3.96 4.03 -15.45
CA GLU A 93 -2.88 4.79 -16.12
C GLU A 93 -1.92 3.87 -16.88
N LEU A 94 -1.43 2.81 -16.22
CA LEU A 94 -0.56 1.83 -16.85
C LEU A 94 -1.24 1.13 -18.03
N SER A 95 -2.55 0.89 -17.92
CA SER A 95 -3.32 0.26 -18.99
C SER A 95 -3.38 1.13 -20.24
N GLU A 96 -3.62 2.42 -20.06
CA GLU A 96 -3.64 3.41 -21.14
C GLU A 96 -2.25 3.54 -21.78
N GLN A 97 -1.20 3.66 -20.96
CA GLN A 97 0.18 3.85 -21.44
C GLN A 97 0.72 2.64 -22.21
N LEU A 98 0.37 1.42 -21.78
CA LEU A 98 0.88 0.19 -22.38
C LEU A 98 -0.07 -0.40 -23.45
N GLY A 99 -1.31 0.09 -23.50
CA GLY A 99 -2.34 -0.43 -24.41
C GLY A 99 -2.71 -1.89 -24.12
N VAL A 100 -2.73 -2.26 -22.84
CA VAL A 100 -3.14 -3.59 -22.34
C VAL A 100 -3.92 -3.42 -21.05
N LYS A 101 -4.88 -4.30 -20.76
CA LYS A 101 -5.63 -4.23 -19.50
C LYS A 101 -4.75 -4.70 -18.33
N ILE A 102 -4.48 -3.81 -17.38
CA ILE A 102 -3.79 -4.10 -16.12
C ILE A 102 -4.79 -4.06 -14.98
N LEU A 103 -4.80 -5.09 -14.13
CA LEU A 103 -5.67 -5.13 -12.96
C LEU A 103 -5.04 -4.42 -11.75
N PRO A 104 -5.83 -3.84 -10.83
CA PRO A 104 -5.32 -3.26 -9.59
C PRO A 104 -4.51 -4.26 -8.75
N SER A 105 -4.88 -5.55 -8.78
CA SER A 105 -4.17 -6.63 -8.10
C SER A 105 -2.79 -6.93 -8.67
N GLN A 106 -2.48 -6.43 -9.85
CA GLN A 106 -1.16 -6.55 -10.49
C GLN A 106 -0.27 -5.34 -10.19
N VAL A 107 -0.70 -4.39 -9.36
CA VAL A 107 0.08 -3.20 -9.01
C VAL A 107 0.39 -3.21 -7.51
N LEU A 108 1.66 -3.12 -7.17
CA LEU A 108 2.17 -2.95 -5.82
C LEU A 108 2.99 -1.66 -5.76
N GLN A 109 2.55 -0.73 -4.92
CA GLN A 109 3.16 0.57 -4.69
C GLN A 109 3.81 0.61 -3.31
N GLY A 110 4.64 1.61 -3.03
CA GLY A 110 5.36 1.74 -1.76
C GLY A 110 4.44 1.72 -0.53
N HIS A 111 3.22 2.22 -0.66
CA HIS A 111 2.22 2.23 0.41
C HIS A 111 1.35 0.96 0.50
N SER A 112 1.37 0.06 -0.50
CA SER A 112 0.55 -1.16 -0.49
C SER A 112 0.70 -2.04 0.77
N PRO A 113 1.89 -2.17 1.39
CA PRO A 113 2.07 -2.91 2.65
C PRO A 113 1.24 -2.37 3.82
N PHE A 114 0.80 -1.10 3.79
CA PHE A 114 0.04 -0.49 4.89
C PHE A 114 -1.34 -1.14 5.08
N LYS A 115 -1.87 -1.88 4.09
CA LYS A 115 -3.05 -2.74 4.26
C LYS A 115 -2.90 -3.70 5.46
N SER A 116 -1.68 -4.18 5.71
CA SER A 116 -1.40 -5.07 6.85
C SER A 116 -1.52 -4.39 8.22
N LEU A 117 -1.41 -3.06 8.25
CA LEU A 117 -1.44 -2.24 9.45
C LEU A 117 -2.86 -1.86 9.88
N LEU A 118 -3.85 -2.10 9.01
CA LEU A 118 -5.26 -1.81 9.27
C LEU A 118 -5.71 -2.37 10.62
N LYS A 119 -5.46 -3.66 10.89
CA LYS A 119 -5.87 -4.32 12.14
C LYS A 119 -5.38 -3.60 13.40
N ARG A 120 -4.23 -2.92 13.32
CA ARG A 120 -3.62 -2.23 14.46
C ARG A 120 -4.09 -0.79 14.59
N TYR A 121 -4.31 -0.09 13.47
CA TYR A 121 -4.54 1.36 13.46
C TYR A 121 -5.87 1.81 12.85
N GLU A 122 -6.79 0.90 12.54
CA GLU A 122 -8.09 1.20 11.91
C GLU A 122 -8.82 2.41 12.53
N ASN A 123 -8.85 2.48 13.86
CA ASN A 123 -9.56 3.51 14.63
C ASN A 123 -8.64 4.60 15.22
N GLN A 124 -7.36 4.60 14.85
CA GLN A 124 -6.42 5.65 15.23
C GLN A 124 -6.42 6.77 14.19
N LEU A 125 -6.04 7.97 14.61
CA LEU A 125 -5.85 9.09 13.70
C LEU A 125 -4.63 8.81 12.81
N ILE A 126 -4.83 8.82 11.50
CA ILE A 126 -3.80 8.64 10.49
C ILE A 126 -3.62 9.97 9.76
N ILE A 127 -2.42 10.55 9.89
CA ILE A 127 -2.03 11.73 9.12
C ILE A 127 -1.33 11.23 7.86
N ALA A 128 -2.00 11.34 6.72
CA ALA A 128 -1.51 10.87 5.44
C ALA A 128 -0.70 11.98 4.75
N ALA A 129 0.62 11.78 4.66
CA ALA A 129 1.55 12.71 4.03
C ALA A 129 2.15 12.10 2.76
N GLY A 130 2.31 12.93 1.73
CA GLY A 130 2.88 12.51 0.46
C GLY A 130 2.27 13.25 -0.72
N LYS A 131 2.90 13.13 -1.89
CA LYS A 131 2.38 13.68 -3.14
C LYS A 131 1.16 12.86 -3.61
N GLY A 132 0.17 13.54 -4.19
CA GLY A 132 -1.02 12.91 -4.75
C GLY A 132 -2.19 12.90 -3.78
N GLU A 133 -2.81 11.75 -3.60
CA GLU A 133 -4.03 11.50 -2.83
C GLU A 133 -3.79 10.47 -1.70
N PRO A 134 -2.76 10.62 -0.84
CA PRO A 134 -2.43 9.62 0.18
C PRO A 134 -3.58 9.40 1.19
N ALA A 135 -4.39 10.42 1.49
CA ALA A 135 -5.56 10.28 2.35
C ALA A 135 -6.65 9.38 1.74
N VAL A 136 -6.85 9.46 0.42
CA VAL A 136 -7.78 8.58 -0.32
C VAL A 136 -7.26 7.15 -0.27
N VAL A 137 -5.97 6.94 -0.51
CA VAL A 137 -5.32 5.62 -0.43
C VAL A 137 -5.56 4.95 0.93
N MET A 138 -5.29 5.65 2.03
CA MET A 138 -5.50 5.07 3.37
C MET A 138 -6.98 4.79 3.65
N SER A 139 -7.87 5.67 3.19
CA SER A 139 -9.31 5.46 3.33
C SER A 139 -9.76 4.20 2.58
N GLU A 140 -9.27 3.98 1.35
CA GLU A 140 -9.54 2.76 0.58
C GLU A 140 -8.99 1.49 1.23
N TYR A 141 -7.88 1.59 1.96
CA TYR A 141 -7.34 0.47 2.74
C TYR A 141 -8.18 0.15 3.98
N GLY A 142 -9.13 1.01 4.33
CA GLY A 142 -10.12 0.79 5.39
C GLY A 142 -9.87 1.57 6.68
N PHE A 143 -8.81 2.40 6.75
CA PHE A 143 -8.58 3.27 7.90
C PHE A 143 -9.74 4.27 8.05
N LYS A 144 -10.24 4.44 9.28
CA LYS A 144 -11.48 5.20 9.52
C LYS A 144 -11.26 6.69 9.74
N LYS A 145 -10.11 7.04 10.31
CA LYS A 145 -9.79 8.41 10.75
C LYS A 145 -8.57 8.90 10.02
N VAL A 146 -8.73 9.23 8.74
CA VAL A 146 -7.65 9.68 7.88
C VAL A 146 -7.80 11.17 7.63
N VAL A 147 -6.72 11.92 7.83
CA VAL A 147 -6.62 13.32 7.44
C VAL A 147 -5.39 13.51 6.58
N SER A 148 -5.46 14.37 5.57
CA SER A 148 -4.28 14.78 4.81
C SER A 148 -3.38 15.67 5.67
N ILE A 149 -2.09 15.76 5.31
CA ILE A 149 -1.16 16.67 5.99
C ILE A 149 -1.59 18.13 5.89
N ASP A 150 -2.20 18.53 4.77
CA ASP A 150 -2.66 19.89 4.53
C ASP A 150 -3.88 20.24 5.40
N GLU A 151 -4.82 19.30 5.57
CA GLU A 151 -5.95 19.43 6.50
C GLU A 151 -5.49 19.44 7.95
N TYR A 152 -4.53 18.60 8.32
CA TYR A 152 -3.97 18.61 9.67
C TYR A 152 -3.28 19.94 9.99
N ALA A 153 -2.53 20.49 9.02
CA ALA A 153 -1.83 21.75 9.19
C ALA A 153 -2.77 22.94 9.33
N SER A 154 -3.91 22.95 8.64
CA SER A 154 -4.87 24.06 8.70
C SER A 154 -5.54 24.24 10.06
N LEU A 155 -5.48 23.23 10.93
CA LEU A 155 -5.98 23.30 12.30
C LEU A 155 -5.07 24.11 13.24
N PHE A 156 -3.85 24.41 12.81
CA PHE A 156 -2.83 25.09 13.62
C PHE A 156 -2.13 26.18 12.80
N GLU A 157 -2.52 27.43 13.04
CA GLU A 157 -2.04 28.60 12.28
C GLU A 157 -0.51 28.70 12.16
N ASN A 158 0.24 28.23 13.16
CA ASN A 158 1.70 28.38 13.24
C ASN A 158 2.48 27.07 13.05
N ILE A 159 1.85 25.97 12.62
CA ILE A 159 2.56 24.68 12.49
C ILE A 159 3.44 24.61 11.24
N ASP A 160 3.08 25.35 10.20
CA ASP A 160 3.82 25.42 8.94
C ASP A 160 4.19 26.89 8.64
N PRO A 161 5.42 27.33 8.97
CA PRO A 161 5.87 28.69 8.71
C PRO A 161 6.03 28.98 7.21
N LEU A 162 5.89 27.97 6.34
CA LEU A 162 5.94 28.12 4.89
C LEU A 162 4.56 27.98 4.24
N SER A 163 3.49 27.92 5.04
CA SER A 163 2.10 27.77 4.55
C SER A 163 1.71 28.86 3.55
N GLU A 164 2.18 30.09 3.74
CA GLU A 164 1.96 31.23 2.83
C GLU A 164 2.46 30.97 1.39
N TYR A 165 3.41 30.05 1.21
CA TYR A 165 3.98 29.69 -0.09
C TYR A 165 3.29 28.47 -0.72
N LYS A 166 2.30 27.86 -0.06
CA LYS A 166 1.58 26.68 -0.55
C LYS A 166 0.23 27.06 -1.18
N LYS A 167 -0.08 26.45 -2.32
CA LYS A 167 -1.44 26.47 -2.90
C LYS A 167 -2.26 25.36 -2.27
N LEU A 168 -3.02 25.67 -1.21
CA LEU A 168 -3.89 24.69 -0.54
C LEU A 168 -5.21 24.55 -1.31
N CYS A 169 -5.61 23.31 -1.60
CA CYS A 169 -6.94 22.97 -2.14
C CYS A 169 -7.68 22.17 -1.06
N PHE A 170 -8.72 22.75 -0.47
CA PHE A 170 -9.50 22.10 0.59
C PHE A 170 -10.71 21.35 0.02
N LEU A 171 -10.99 20.17 0.58
CA LEU A 171 -12.32 19.55 0.51
C LEU A 171 -13.15 20.04 1.72
N PRO A 172 -14.49 20.08 1.64
CA PRO A 172 -15.32 20.51 2.76
C PRO A 172 -15.22 19.53 3.93
N ILE A 173 -14.90 20.04 5.13
CA ILE A 173 -14.64 19.28 6.36
C ILE A 173 -15.81 19.43 7.33
N ASP A 174 -16.16 18.35 8.03
CA ASP A 174 -16.93 18.41 9.29
C ASP A 174 -15.97 18.68 10.46
N LEU A 175 -15.82 19.96 10.81
CA LEU A 175 -14.86 20.45 11.80
C LEU A 175 -15.19 20.02 13.24
N GLU A 176 -16.44 19.66 13.52
CA GLU A 176 -16.91 19.35 14.87
C GLU A 176 -16.28 18.06 15.40
N TRP A 177 -16.16 17.04 14.53
CA TRP A 177 -15.48 15.79 14.86
C TRP A 177 -13.97 15.97 15.08
N VAL A 178 -13.30 16.72 14.19
CA VAL A 178 -11.84 16.91 14.19
C VAL A 178 -11.36 17.60 15.48
N LEU A 179 -12.06 18.67 15.89
CA LEU A 179 -11.72 19.42 17.10
C LEU A 179 -11.96 18.59 18.38
N SER A 180 -12.99 17.74 18.39
CA SER A 180 -13.34 16.91 19.56
C SER A 180 -12.28 15.84 19.90
N GLU A 181 -11.61 15.26 18.89
CA GLU A 181 -10.56 14.24 19.11
C GLU A 181 -9.15 14.82 19.28
N LEU A 182 -8.84 15.95 18.63
CA LEU A 182 -7.49 16.51 18.62
C LEU A 182 -7.17 17.34 19.86
N LEU A 183 -8.12 18.12 20.39
CA LEU A 183 -7.86 19.00 21.54
C LEU A 183 -7.42 18.25 22.81
N TRP A 184 -7.83 16.99 22.99
CA TRP A 184 -7.40 16.17 24.12
C TRP A 184 -6.10 15.39 23.87
N LYS A 185 -5.78 15.08 22.61
CA LYS A 185 -4.57 14.29 22.28
C LYS A 185 -3.30 15.13 22.22
N VAL A 186 -3.36 16.44 22.01
CA VAL A 186 -2.19 17.34 21.97
C VAL A 186 -1.31 17.25 23.23
N PHE A 187 -1.84 16.82 24.38
CA PHE A 187 -1.07 16.59 25.61
C PHE A 187 -0.51 15.15 25.79
N SER A 188 -0.73 14.23 24.84
CA SER A 188 -0.24 12.84 24.87
C SER A 188 -0.13 12.21 23.47
N ILE A 189 0.42 12.91 22.49
CA ILE A 189 0.62 12.35 21.14
C ILE A 189 1.89 11.49 21.14
N GLU A 190 1.73 10.17 21.24
CA GLU A 190 2.74 9.24 20.72
C GLU A 190 2.58 9.15 19.20
N PHE A 191 3.42 9.87 18.45
CA PHE A 191 3.49 9.73 17.00
C PHE A 191 4.09 8.38 16.65
N THR A 192 3.29 7.48 16.10
CA THR A 192 3.85 6.32 15.38
C THR A 192 4.03 6.70 13.93
N ILE A 193 5.26 7.06 13.56
CA ILE A 193 5.63 7.25 12.15
C ILE A 193 5.70 5.88 11.50
N ILE A 194 4.84 5.66 10.51
CA ILE A 194 4.86 4.47 9.66
C ILE A 194 5.54 4.90 8.37
N LEU A 195 6.83 4.56 8.23
CA LEU A 195 7.63 4.77 7.01
C LEU A 195 7.36 3.68 5.98
#